data_AF-A0AA51HDH4-F1
#
_entry.id   AF-A0AA51HDH4-F1
#
_cell.length_a   1.000
_cell.length_b   1.000
_cell.length_c   1.000
_cell.angle_alpha   90.00
_cell.angle_beta   90.00
_cell.angle_gamma   90.00
#
_symmetry.space_group_name_H-M   'P 1'
#
loop_
_entity.id
_entity.type
_entity.pdbx_description
1 polymer ?
#
loop_
_entity_poly.entity_id
_entity_poly.type
_entity_poly.pdbx_seq_one_letter_code
_entity_poly.pdbx_strand_id
1 'polypeptide(L)'
;MPSEIKTENLGLNKWEGNEYPKRTDFVSDNEIIDEAIGKLESLKTENKSNLVAAVNEVREQNDNLTAYAVASGTNTYTATIVGITALTEGFSIKIKFTKANTGASTLNINSIGAKSILKGNGNALSSGNIKAGQICNLVYNGLNFQLLGEGGEYGTATVSEVLSGKTIGTDDGLVNGTMPNRGAVNQNLTAEAQEYTIPQGYHNGLGKIKAVITGLVASVIKAGVTVGGILGTFTNDATATAAQILKDKIAYVKGNKVVGTILSKGAQTYTPGTTNQVINAGQYLSGAQTIQGSANFIESNIKDGVNMWGKVGTLKQVKTYSPSDITVETPHYSDEIGATSFIETPATVLLSLMKKDTRYINYLTFDGNGSIFLKELSSNGKVIEVILPYVFTVSSTSTIFLIFNPYGNTFTIRDSNGNILNVQLFIN
;
A
#
# COMPACT_ATOMS: atom_id res chain seq x y z
N MET A 1 42.13 128.20 -64.71
CA MET A 1 41.09 128.22 -63.66
C MET A 1 41.39 127.03 -62.75
N PRO A 2 40.64 126.66 -61.70
CA PRO A 2 40.79 125.31 -61.13
C PRO A 2 40.57 124.27 -62.24
N SER A 3 41.13 123.06 -62.12
CA SER A 3 40.85 122.01 -63.10
C SER A 3 39.34 121.76 -63.19
N GLU A 4 38.81 121.72 -64.41
CA GLU A 4 37.37 121.55 -64.65
C GLU A 4 36.92 120.10 -64.41
N ILE A 5 37.86 119.16 -64.32
CA ILE A 5 37.63 117.73 -64.17
C ILE A 5 38.23 117.22 -62.86
N LYS A 6 37.51 116.33 -62.18
CA LYS A 6 37.91 115.74 -60.89
C LYS A 6 38.08 114.23 -61.00
N THR A 7 38.94 113.65 -60.15
CA THR A 7 39.03 112.18 -60.02
C THR A 7 37.77 111.60 -59.38
N GLU A 8 37.36 110.40 -59.78
CA GLU A 8 36.09 109.78 -59.37
C GLU A 8 35.99 109.47 -57.86
N ASN A 9 37.06 108.97 -57.24
CA ASN A 9 36.99 108.46 -55.86
C ASN A 9 37.19 109.54 -54.79
N LEU A 10 38.16 110.43 -54.99
CA LEU A 10 38.56 111.44 -53.99
C LEU A 10 38.29 112.87 -54.47
N GLY A 11 37.81 113.10 -55.69
CA GLY A 11 37.51 114.46 -56.17
C GLY A 11 38.73 115.36 -56.37
N LEU A 12 39.93 114.80 -56.53
CA LEU A 12 41.19 115.55 -56.74
C LEU A 12 41.22 116.23 -58.10
N ASN A 13 41.98 117.31 -58.27
CA ASN A 13 42.13 117.99 -59.56
C ASN A 13 42.80 117.06 -60.60
N LYS A 14 42.21 116.98 -61.81
CA LYS A 14 42.72 116.16 -62.91
C LYS A 14 42.96 117.01 -64.16
N TRP A 15 44.18 117.50 -64.28
CA TRP A 15 44.61 118.45 -65.30
C TRP A 15 44.66 117.85 -66.72
N GLU A 16 44.11 118.55 -67.72
CA GLU A 16 44.18 118.17 -69.16
C GLU A 16 44.98 119.16 -70.02
N GLY A 17 45.27 118.79 -71.28
CA GLY A 17 46.36 119.32 -72.11
C GLY A 17 46.43 120.82 -72.40
N ASN A 18 45.41 121.61 -72.04
CA ASN A 18 45.40 123.08 -72.12
C ASN A 18 45.23 123.80 -70.77
N GLU A 19 45.22 123.08 -69.64
CA GLU A 19 45.13 123.62 -68.29
C GLU A 19 46.52 123.79 -67.63
N TYR A 20 46.65 124.72 -66.68
CA TYR A 20 47.90 124.98 -65.95
C TYR A 20 47.75 124.68 -64.45
N PRO A 21 48.55 123.75 -63.88
CA PRO A 21 48.47 123.41 -62.46
C PRO A 21 48.77 124.58 -61.52
N LYS A 22 48.02 124.69 -60.42
CA LYS A 22 48.20 125.73 -59.40
C LYS A 22 48.66 125.14 -58.07
N ARG A 23 49.55 125.85 -57.36
CA ARG A 23 49.98 125.48 -56.00
C ARG A 23 48.81 125.28 -55.03
N THR A 24 47.78 126.12 -55.11
CA THR A 24 46.58 126.03 -54.25
C THR A 24 45.84 124.73 -54.40
N ASP A 25 45.81 124.20 -55.62
CA ASP A 25 45.03 123.02 -55.98
C ASP A 25 45.76 121.76 -55.51
N PHE A 26 47.11 121.75 -55.60
CA PHE A 26 47.93 120.72 -54.96
C PHE A 26 47.79 120.72 -53.43
N VAL A 27 47.69 121.89 -52.80
CA VAL A 27 47.48 121.96 -51.34
C VAL A 27 46.11 121.41 -50.95
N SER A 28 45.05 121.79 -51.68
CA SER A 28 43.70 121.26 -51.44
C SER A 28 43.60 119.75 -51.73
N ASP A 29 44.21 119.26 -52.80
CA ASP A 29 44.24 117.83 -53.11
C ASP A 29 45.00 117.05 -52.03
N ASN A 30 46.11 117.60 -51.51
CA ASN A 30 46.84 116.99 -50.40
C ASN A 30 45.99 116.91 -49.12
N GLU A 31 45.21 117.94 -48.79
CA GLU A 31 44.29 117.91 -47.64
C GLU A 31 43.23 116.82 -47.81
N ILE A 32 42.65 116.68 -49.00
CA ILE A 32 41.66 115.65 -49.31
C ILE A 32 42.28 114.24 -49.23
N ILE A 33 43.50 114.07 -49.74
CA ILE A 33 44.24 112.80 -49.65
C ILE A 33 44.51 112.46 -48.18
N ASP A 34 44.98 113.43 -47.39
CA ASP A 34 45.31 113.22 -45.97
C ASP A 34 44.06 112.85 -45.16
N GLU A 35 42.92 113.53 -45.40
CA GLU A 35 41.65 113.18 -44.78
C GLU A 35 41.18 111.77 -45.17
N ALA A 36 41.30 111.40 -46.45
CA ALA A 36 40.93 110.08 -46.94
C ALA A 36 41.81 108.98 -46.35
N ILE A 37 43.13 109.22 -46.23
CA ILE A 37 44.07 108.32 -45.57
C ILE A 37 43.72 108.19 -44.08
N GLY A 38 43.42 109.31 -43.40
CA GLY A 38 42.99 109.30 -42.00
C GLY A 38 41.73 108.47 -41.77
N LYS A 39 40.72 108.61 -42.64
CA LYS A 39 39.50 107.78 -42.64
C LYS A 39 39.80 106.30 -42.91
N LEU A 40 40.73 106.00 -43.81
CA LEU A 40 41.14 104.62 -44.09
C LEU A 40 41.85 103.99 -42.89
N GLU A 41 42.73 104.72 -42.20
CA GLU A 41 43.42 104.24 -41.00
C GLU A 41 42.49 104.06 -39.80
N SER A 42 41.54 104.98 -39.60
CA SER A 42 40.51 104.82 -38.57
C SER A 42 39.63 103.60 -38.87
N LEU A 43 39.19 103.43 -40.11
CA LEU A 43 38.38 102.28 -40.53
C LEU A 43 39.12 100.95 -40.37
N LYS A 44 40.42 100.90 -40.68
CA LYS A 44 41.28 99.72 -40.40
C LYS A 44 41.35 99.41 -38.91
N THR A 45 41.49 100.43 -38.07
CA THR A 45 41.62 100.29 -36.61
C THR A 45 40.31 99.82 -35.98
N GLU A 46 39.20 100.45 -36.34
CA GLU A 46 37.86 100.10 -35.84
C GLU A 46 37.44 98.71 -36.29
N ASN A 47 37.57 98.39 -37.59
CA ASN A 47 37.24 97.07 -38.11
C ASN A 47 38.10 95.97 -37.45
N LYS A 48 39.39 96.23 -37.24
CA LYS A 48 40.27 95.29 -36.52
C LYS A 48 39.78 95.06 -35.09
N SER A 49 39.41 96.12 -34.37
CA SER A 49 38.88 96.01 -33.01
C SER A 49 37.58 95.19 -32.96
N ASN A 50 36.62 95.49 -33.84
CA ASN A 50 35.35 94.80 -33.92
C ASN A 50 35.52 93.32 -34.29
N LEU A 51 36.41 93.01 -35.24
CA LEU A 51 36.72 91.63 -35.61
C LEU A 51 37.38 90.86 -34.47
N VAL A 52 38.30 91.48 -33.73
CA VAL A 52 38.93 90.84 -32.55
C VAL A 52 37.89 90.55 -31.47
N ALA A 53 36.97 91.47 -31.20
CA ALA A 53 35.89 91.27 -30.25
C ALA A 53 34.98 90.09 -30.66
N ALA A 54 34.54 90.05 -31.92
CA ALA A 54 33.72 88.97 -32.44
C ALA A 54 34.43 87.61 -32.39
N VAL A 55 35.73 87.56 -32.73
CA VAL A 55 36.53 86.33 -32.65
C VAL A 55 36.65 85.83 -31.21
N ASN A 56 36.84 86.74 -30.24
CA ASN A 56 36.92 86.36 -28.82
C ASN A 56 35.58 85.81 -28.31
N GLU A 57 34.46 86.43 -28.68
CA GLU A 57 33.14 85.95 -28.30
C GLU A 57 32.87 84.54 -28.86
N VAL A 58 33.16 84.31 -30.14
CA VAL A 58 33.04 82.97 -30.76
C VAL A 58 33.94 81.95 -30.06
N ARG A 59 35.16 82.34 -29.69
CA ARG A 59 36.09 81.47 -28.99
C ARG A 59 35.57 81.08 -27.60
N GLU A 60 35.04 82.04 -26.83
CA GLU A 60 34.44 81.77 -25.53
C GLU A 60 33.22 80.85 -25.64
N GLN A 61 32.36 81.07 -26.64
CA GLN A 61 31.24 80.17 -26.93
C GLN A 61 31.72 78.75 -27.26
N ASN A 62 32.81 78.62 -28.01
CA ASN A 62 33.39 77.33 -28.38
C ASN A 62 34.06 76.61 -27.20
N ASP A 63 34.76 77.33 -26.32
CA ASP A 63 35.37 76.77 -25.11
C ASP A 63 34.27 76.22 -24.17
N ASN A 64 33.15 76.94 -24.05
CA ASN A 64 31.99 76.51 -23.26
C ASN A 64 31.29 75.25 -23.80
N LEU A 65 31.33 74.99 -25.11
CA LEU A 65 30.79 73.75 -25.71
C LEU A 65 31.57 72.50 -25.26
N THR A 66 32.84 72.65 -24.90
CA THR A 66 33.70 71.51 -24.49
C THR A 66 33.66 71.23 -22.98
N ALA A 67 33.36 72.23 -22.16
CA ALA A 67 33.35 72.12 -20.70
C ALA A 67 32.15 71.30 -20.15
N TYR A 68 32.30 70.82 -18.91
CA TYR A 68 31.23 70.23 -18.10
C TYR A 68 31.04 71.05 -16.82
N ALA A 69 29.81 71.14 -16.32
CA ALA A 69 29.55 71.69 -15.00
C ALA A 69 29.63 70.60 -13.92
N VAL A 70 29.95 70.97 -12.69
CA VAL A 70 30.04 70.02 -11.57
C VAL A 70 28.78 70.11 -10.73
N ALA A 71 28.09 68.98 -10.56
CA ALA A 71 26.91 68.90 -9.72
C ALA A 71 27.26 68.53 -8.26
N SER A 72 26.52 69.12 -7.33
CA SER A 72 26.52 68.80 -5.91
C SER A 72 25.19 68.13 -5.49
N GLY A 73 25.17 67.45 -4.35
CA GLY A 73 23.98 66.74 -3.85
C GLY A 73 23.92 65.25 -4.22
N THR A 74 22.82 64.60 -3.85
CA THR A 74 22.51 63.19 -4.13
C THR A 74 21.02 63.08 -4.41
N ASN A 75 20.62 62.52 -5.56
CA ASN A 75 19.26 62.51 -6.10
C ASN A 75 18.66 63.91 -6.36
N THR A 76 18.80 64.87 -5.45
CA THR A 76 18.51 66.28 -5.69
C THR A 76 19.81 67.00 -5.98
N TYR A 77 20.11 67.18 -7.27
CA TYR A 77 21.36 67.76 -7.71
C TYR A 77 21.23 69.26 -7.99
N THR A 78 22.31 70.00 -7.76
CA THR A 78 22.43 71.40 -8.15
C THR A 78 23.72 71.61 -8.93
N ALA A 79 23.68 72.48 -9.94
CA ALA A 79 24.86 72.87 -10.71
C ALA A 79 24.81 74.36 -11.06
N THR A 80 25.98 75.00 -11.16
CA THR A 80 26.11 76.40 -11.57
C THR A 80 26.80 76.47 -12.92
N ILE A 81 26.19 77.17 -13.86
CA ILE A 81 26.67 77.34 -15.24
C ILE A 81 26.58 78.83 -15.58
N VAL A 82 27.68 79.45 -15.97
CA VAL A 82 27.68 80.90 -16.30
C VAL A 82 26.80 81.16 -17.52
N GLY A 83 26.01 82.24 -17.48
CA GLY A 83 25.21 82.72 -18.62
C GLY A 83 23.83 82.08 -18.82
N ILE A 84 23.47 81.05 -18.06
CA ILE A 84 22.16 80.38 -18.19
C ILE A 84 21.13 81.03 -17.27
N THR A 85 20.14 81.70 -17.84
CA THR A 85 19.03 82.35 -17.10
C THR A 85 17.68 81.64 -17.30
N ALA A 86 17.55 80.78 -18.32
CA ALA A 86 16.37 79.98 -18.60
C ALA A 86 16.76 78.68 -19.33
N LEU A 87 15.89 77.67 -19.27
CA LEU A 87 16.02 76.44 -20.06
C LEU A 87 15.05 76.47 -21.23
N THR A 88 15.57 76.31 -22.44
CA THR A 88 14.79 76.10 -23.67
C THR A 88 14.83 74.64 -24.07
N GLU A 89 13.76 74.13 -24.68
CA GLU A 89 13.73 72.76 -25.19
C GLU A 89 14.88 72.51 -26.19
N GLY A 90 15.50 71.33 -26.12
CA GLY A 90 16.70 70.96 -26.87
C GLY A 90 18.01 71.38 -26.21
N PHE A 91 17.97 72.17 -25.13
CA PHE A 91 19.17 72.58 -24.42
C PHE A 91 19.94 71.38 -23.88
N SER A 92 21.18 71.22 -24.34
CA SER A 92 22.04 70.07 -24.06
C SER A 92 23.23 70.48 -23.19
N ILE A 93 23.51 69.71 -22.14
CA ILE A 93 24.56 70.01 -21.16
C ILE A 93 25.33 68.77 -20.73
N LYS A 94 26.62 68.95 -20.46
CA LYS A 94 27.47 67.95 -19.81
C LYS A 94 27.58 68.27 -18.32
N ILE A 95 27.17 67.34 -17.47
CA ILE A 95 27.23 67.47 -16.01
C ILE A 95 28.09 66.34 -15.45
N LYS A 96 29.11 66.70 -14.66
CA LYS A 96 29.86 65.77 -13.82
C LYS A 96 29.16 65.63 -12.48
N PHE A 97 28.64 64.44 -12.19
CA PHE A 97 28.01 64.13 -10.91
C PHE A 97 29.04 63.64 -9.91
N THR A 98 29.22 64.35 -8.80
CA THR A 98 30.19 63.96 -7.76
C THR A 98 29.74 62.79 -6.91
N LYS A 99 28.43 62.53 -6.83
CA LYS A 99 27.83 61.44 -6.07
C LYS A 99 26.85 60.64 -6.93
N ALA A 100 26.86 59.32 -6.76
CA ALA A 100 25.93 58.41 -7.42
C ALA A 100 24.48 58.67 -6.98
N ASN A 101 23.52 58.35 -7.85
CA ASN A 101 22.11 58.38 -7.50
C ASN A 101 21.67 57.04 -6.88
N THR A 102 20.68 57.10 -6.00
CA THR A 102 20.07 55.92 -5.35
C THR A 102 18.59 55.74 -5.71
N GLY A 103 18.07 56.55 -6.64
CA GLY A 103 16.69 56.51 -7.10
C GLY A 103 16.36 57.68 -8.02
N ALA A 104 15.08 58.06 -8.07
CA ALA A 104 14.60 59.17 -8.88
C ALA A 104 15.37 60.45 -8.54
N SER A 105 15.77 61.20 -9.57
CA SER A 105 16.69 62.33 -9.41
C SER A 105 16.18 63.59 -10.11
N THR A 106 16.63 64.75 -9.64
CA THR A 106 16.36 66.07 -10.20
C THR A 106 17.66 66.87 -10.33
N LEU A 107 17.68 67.85 -11.25
CA LEU A 107 18.76 68.81 -11.41
C LEU A 107 18.19 70.24 -11.38
N ASN A 108 18.77 71.09 -10.54
CA ASN A 108 18.49 72.52 -10.52
C ASN A 108 19.73 73.30 -10.97
N ILE A 109 19.63 73.95 -12.14
CA ILE A 109 20.71 74.76 -12.71
C ILE A 109 20.49 76.21 -12.31
N ASN A 110 21.49 76.87 -11.73
CA ASN A 110 21.43 78.29 -11.37
C ASN A 110 20.17 78.70 -10.56
N SER A 111 19.57 77.78 -9.81
CA SER A 111 18.33 78.00 -9.06
C SER A 111 17.10 78.38 -9.92
N ILE A 112 17.09 78.09 -11.22
CA ILE A 112 15.95 78.40 -12.13
C ILE A 112 14.79 77.39 -12.03
N GLY A 113 14.90 76.42 -11.12
CA GLY A 113 13.87 75.44 -10.80
C GLY A 113 14.36 74.01 -11.04
N ALA A 114 14.13 73.12 -10.07
CA ALA A 114 14.52 71.72 -10.19
C ALA A 114 13.67 71.01 -11.25
N LYS A 115 14.34 70.31 -12.18
CA LYS A 115 13.71 69.47 -13.20
C LYS A 115 14.08 68.01 -12.96
N SER A 116 13.15 67.08 -13.16
CA SER A 116 13.45 65.66 -13.03
C SER A 116 14.45 65.23 -14.10
N ILE A 117 15.32 64.28 -13.75
CA ILE A 117 16.18 63.57 -14.69
C ILE A 117 15.51 62.23 -14.96
N LEU A 118 15.25 61.96 -16.23
CA LEU A 118 14.60 60.75 -16.72
C LEU A 118 15.53 60.02 -17.68
N LYS A 119 15.31 58.72 -17.85
CA LYS A 119 15.95 57.92 -18.91
C LYS A 119 15.50 58.41 -20.28
N GLY A 120 16.23 58.01 -21.33
CA GLY A 120 15.83 58.27 -22.72
C GLY A 120 14.43 57.74 -23.08
N ASN A 121 13.92 56.72 -22.38
CA ASN A 121 12.58 56.17 -22.54
C ASN A 121 11.49 56.88 -21.71
N GLY A 122 11.84 57.93 -20.95
CA GLY A 122 10.90 58.70 -20.13
C GLY A 122 10.66 58.18 -18.70
N ASN A 123 11.22 57.02 -18.33
CA ASN A 123 11.11 56.52 -16.96
C ASN A 123 12.00 57.29 -15.98
N ALA A 124 11.63 57.32 -14.71
CA ALA A 124 12.49 57.85 -13.65
C ALA A 124 13.78 57.03 -13.53
N LEU A 125 14.85 57.69 -13.06
CA LEU A 125 16.09 56.98 -12.74
C LEU A 125 15.90 56.02 -11.56
N SER A 126 16.55 54.87 -11.65
CA SER A 126 16.79 53.88 -10.61
C SER A 126 18.19 54.06 -10.02
N SER A 127 18.44 53.44 -8.87
CA SER A 127 19.76 53.43 -8.24
C SER A 127 20.86 52.99 -9.21
N GLY A 128 21.97 53.72 -9.25
CA GLY A 128 23.15 53.36 -10.04
C GLY A 128 23.13 53.79 -11.51
N ASN A 129 22.05 54.42 -11.98
CA ASN A 129 22.00 55.01 -13.33
C ASN A 129 23.01 56.15 -13.53
N ILE A 130 23.35 56.87 -12.47
CA ILE A 130 24.43 57.85 -12.39
C ILE A 130 25.48 57.32 -11.41
N LYS A 131 26.71 57.11 -11.88
CA LYS A 131 27.85 56.69 -11.06
C LYS A 131 28.61 57.92 -10.54
N ALA A 132 29.22 57.81 -9.35
CA ALA A 132 30.02 58.90 -8.80
C ALA A 132 31.22 59.23 -9.71
N GLY A 133 31.43 60.51 -9.98
CA GLY A 133 32.45 61.01 -10.91
C GLY A 133 32.07 60.95 -12.39
N GLN A 134 30.94 60.35 -12.75
CA GLN A 134 30.49 60.21 -14.14
C GLN A 134 30.12 61.57 -14.74
N ILE A 135 30.50 61.76 -16.00
CA ILE A 135 30.05 62.88 -16.82
C ILE A 135 28.91 62.37 -17.70
N CYS A 136 27.73 62.98 -17.54
CA CYS A 136 26.51 62.62 -18.27
C CYS A 136 26.12 63.73 -19.23
N ASN A 137 25.57 63.35 -20.39
CA ASN A 137 24.94 64.29 -21.31
C ASN A 137 23.43 64.34 -21.02
N LEU A 138 22.92 65.51 -20.68
CA LEU A 138 21.52 65.75 -20.38
C LEU A 138 20.91 66.67 -21.42
N VAL A 139 19.71 66.35 -21.91
CA VAL A 139 18.96 67.20 -22.84
C VAL A 139 17.64 67.59 -22.22
N TYR A 140 17.36 68.89 -22.14
CA TYR A 140 16.09 69.38 -21.65
C TYR A 140 15.01 69.23 -22.73
N ASN A 141 13.92 68.53 -22.43
CA ASN A 141 12.83 68.26 -23.38
C ASN A 141 11.60 69.15 -23.18
N GLY A 142 11.78 70.33 -22.58
CA GLY A 142 10.69 71.26 -22.25
C GLY A 142 10.04 71.03 -20.88
N LEU A 143 10.18 69.83 -20.30
CA LEU A 143 9.65 69.51 -18.96
C LEU A 143 10.71 68.93 -18.02
N ASN A 144 11.53 67.99 -18.51
CA ASN A 144 12.51 67.21 -17.75
C ASN A 144 13.86 67.19 -18.49
N PHE A 145 14.92 66.78 -17.79
CA PHE A 145 16.17 66.39 -18.42
C PHE A 145 16.13 64.91 -18.81
N GLN A 146 16.49 64.59 -20.04
CA GLN A 146 16.74 63.22 -20.50
C GLN A 146 18.23 62.90 -20.34
N LEU A 147 18.53 61.83 -19.60
CA LEU A 147 19.86 61.25 -19.50
C LEU A 147 20.16 60.43 -20.76
N LEU A 148 21.13 60.90 -21.55
CA LEU A 148 21.55 60.22 -22.78
C LEU A 148 22.82 59.40 -22.55
N GLY A 149 22.91 58.27 -23.25
CA GLY A 149 24.09 57.41 -23.22
C GLY A 149 24.23 56.56 -21.95
N GLU A 150 23.16 56.45 -21.16
CA GLU A 150 23.08 55.40 -20.14
C GLU A 150 23.14 54.04 -20.88
N GLY A 151 24.13 53.21 -20.57
CA GLY A 151 24.16 51.84 -21.10
C GLY A 151 22.85 51.11 -20.82
N GLY A 152 22.57 50.02 -21.55
CA GLY A 152 21.38 49.21 -21.30
C GLY A 152 21.35 48.63 -19.88
N GLU A 153 20.16 48.36 -19.37
CA GLU A 153 20.00 47.66 -18.09
C GLU A 153 20.49 46.21 -18.23
N TYR A 154 21.22 45.72 -17.21
CA TYR A 154 21.60 44.31 -17.12
C TYR A 154 20.52 43.51 -16.39
N GLY A 155 20.28 42.28 -16.85
CA GLY A 155 19.38 41.35 -16.17
C GLY A 155 19.99 40.78 -14.88
N THR A 156 19.23 39.96 -14.16
CA THR A 156 19.66 39.37 -12.88
C THR A 156 20.41 38.03 -13.04
N ALA A 157 20.67 37.57 -14.27
CA ALA A 157 21.32 36.30 -14.51
C ALA A 157 22.79 36.32 -14.04
N THR A 158 23.19 35.28 -13.33
CA THR A 158 24.56 35.01 -12.91
C THR A 158 25.26 34.08 -13.91
N VAL A 159 26.60 34.00 -13.85
CA VAL A 159 27.36 33.10 -14.73
C VAL A 159 26.93 31.62 -14.56
N SER A 160 26.50 31.20 -13.37
CA SER A 160 26.02 29.83 -13.10
C SER A 160 24.63 29.52 -13.67
N GLU A 161 23.89 30.54 -14.11
CA GLU A 161 22.57 30.38 -14.73
C GLU A 161 22.63 30.44 -16.26
N VAL A 162 23.81 30.70 -16.81
CA VAL A 162 24.05 30.83 -18.24
C VAL A 162 24.83 29.62 -18.72
N LEU A 163 24.39 29.02 -19.83
CA LEU A 163 25.04 27.85 -20.42
C LEU A 163 26.53 28.09 -20.68
N SER A 164 27.35 27.10 -20.36
CA SER A 164 28.78 27.08 -20.72
C SER A 164 28.95 27.31 -22.23
N GLY A 165 29.82 28.25 -22.59
CA GLY A 165 30.04 28.69 -23.98
C GLY A 165 29.04 29.75 -24.49
N LYS A 166 28.09 30.18 -23.65
CA LYS A 166 27.29 31.41 -23.87
C LYS A 166 27.83 32.54 -22.98
N THR A 167 27.56 33.78 -23.37
CA THR A 167 27.96 34.97 -22.63
C THR A 167 26.76 35.78 -22.17
N ILE A 168 26.95 36.56 -21.11
CA ILE A 168 26.02 37.62 -20.66
C ILE A 168 26.77 38.92 -20.46
N GLY A 169 26.09 40.06 -20.63
CA GLY A 169 26.62 41.37 -20.33
C GLY A 169 26.47 41.72 -18.85
N THR A 170 27.49 42.37 -18.29
CA THR A 170 27.56 42.89 -16.92
C THR A 170 28.20 44.28 -16.92
N ASP A 171 28.22 44.95 -15.77
CA ASP A 171 28.95 46.22 -15.59
C ASP A 171 30.45 46.10 -15.93
N ASP A 172 31.03 44.90 -15.76
CA ASP A 172 32.44 44.61 -16.06
C ASP A 172 32.65 44.11 -17.51
N GLY A 173 31.60 44.14 -18.33
CA GLY A 173 31.61 43.66 -19.71
C GLY A 173 30.99 42.27 -19.89
N LEU A 174 31.36 41.59 -20.98
CA LEU A 174 30.86 40.25 -21.28
C LEU A 174 31.58 39.20 -20.41
N VAL A 175 30.79 38.36 -19.74
CA VAL A 175 31.30 37.23 -18.94
C VAL A 175 30.76 35.91 -19.48
N ASN A 176 31.54 34.83 -19.31
CA ASN A 176 31.17 33.49 -19.77
C ASN A 176 30.25 32.79 -18.76
N GLY A 177 29.21 32.15 -19.27
CA GLY A 177 28.39 31.22 -18.49
C GLY A 177 29.14 29.96 -18.09
N THR A 178 28.72 29.33 -17.00
CA THR A 178 29.34 28.14 -16.41
C THR A 178 28.36 26.97 -16.26
N MET A 179 27.07 27.14 -16.57
CA MET A 179 26.07 26.08 -16.43
C MET A 179 26.35 24.92 -17.39
N PRO A 180 26.56 23.68 -16.90
CA PRO A 180 26.77 22.53 -17.76
C PRO A 180 25.53 22.18 -18.57
N ASN A 181 25.70 21.76 -19.82
CA ASN A 181 24.65 21.12 -20.60
C ASN A 181 24.69 19.60 -20.38
N ARG A 182 23.63 19.03 -19.82
CA ARG A 182 23.48 17.59 -19.52
C ARG A 182 22.74 16.82 -20.61
N GLY A 183 22.17 17.51 -21.59
CA GLY A 183 21.41 16.89 -22.68
C GLY A 183 20.22 16.07 -22.17
N ALA A 184 20.03 14.87 -22.73
CA ALA A 184 19.01 13.91 -22.30
C ALA A 184 19.62 12.91 -21.32
N VAL A 185 19.31 13.07 -20.04
CA VAL A 185 19.74 12.12 -19.01
C VAL A 185 18.78 10.94 -18.95
N ASN A 186 19.31 9.75 -19.26
CA ASN A 186 18.55 8.49 -19.24
C ASN A 186 19.14 7.53 -18.23
N GLN A 187 18.30 6.96 -17.37
CA GLN A 187 18.73 6.00 -16.36
C GLN A 187 17.66 4.91 -16.16
N ASN A 188 18.11 3.66 -16.02
CA ASN A 188 17.27 2.57 -15.53
C ASN A 188 17.51 2.37 -14.03
N LEU A 189 16.43 2.27 -13.26
CA LEU A 189 16.42 1.86 -11.86
C LEU A 189 16.01 0.39 -11.80
N THR A 190 16.92 -0.49 -11.41
CA THR A 190 16.76 -1.96 -11.48
C THR A 190 16.58 -2.62 -10.12
N ALA A 191 16.82 -1.90 -9.03
CA ALA A 191 16.66 -2.39 -7.67
C ALA A 191 15.64 -1.56 -6.87
N GLU A 192 15.04 -2.21 -5.86
CA GLU A 192 14.22 -1.51 -4.88
C GLU A 192 15.03 -0.43 -4.16
N ALA A 193 14.41 0.73 -3.92
CA ALA A 193 15.02 1.89 -3.29
C ALA A 193 16.27 2.45 -4.00
N GLN A 194 16.55 2.03 -5.24
CA GLN A 194 17.63 2.64 -6.02
C GLN A 194 17.27 4.09 -6.36
N GLU A 195 18.16 5.01 -5.98
CA GLU A 195 18.05 6.42 -6.33
C GLU A 195 19.00 6.77 -7.46
N TYR A 196 18.63 7.81 -8.20
CA TYR A 196 19.50 8.44 -9.19
C TYR A 196 19.46 9.95 -9.01
N THR A 197 20.59 10.55 -8.63
CA THR A 197 20.71 12.00 -8.54
C THR A 197 20.82 12.60 -9.94
N ILE A 198 19.81 13.38 -10.33
CA ILE A 198 19.86 14.14 -11.57
C ILE A 198 20.90 15.27 -11.39
N PRO A 199 21.98 15.30 -12.18
CA PRO A 199 23.03 16.29 -12.01
C PRO A 199 22.52 17.69 -12.33
N GLN A 200 22.96 18.70 -11.58
CA GLN A 200 22.66 20.10 -11.86
C GLN A 200 23.19 20.50 -13.26
N GLY A 201 22.42 21.36 -13.93
CA GLY A 201 22.71 21.90 -15.25
C GLY A 201 21.44 21.99 -16.10
N TYR A 202 21.62 22.34 -17.36
CA TYR A 202 20.53 22.35 -18.34
C TYR A 202 20.27 20.94 -18.86
N HIS A 203 19.00 20.53 -18.84
CA HIS A 203 18.53 19.28 -19.45
C HIS A 203 17.61 19.62 -20.63
N ASN A 204 17.70 18.86 -21.71
CA ASN A 204 16.97 19.16 -22.94
C ASN A 204 15.50 18.69 -22.93
N GLY A 205 14.98 18.22 -21.79
CA GLY A 205 13.61 17.73 -21.63
C GLY A 205 13.32 16.35 -22.24
N LEU A 206 14.29 15.71 -22.91
CA LEU A 206 14.11 14.39 -23.54
C LEU A 206 14.59 13.21 -22.67
N GLY A 207 15.23 13.51 -21.53
CA GLY A 207 15.71 12.50 -20.59
C GLY A 207 14.57 11.70 -19.94
N LYS A 208 14.81 10.40 -19.69
CA LYS A 208 13.85 9.48 -19.07
C LYS A 208 14.52 8.67 -17.97
N ILE A 209 13.89 8.64 -16.80
CA ILE A 209 14.23 7.70 -15.73
C ILE A 209 13.20 6.58 -15.77
N LYS A 210 13.64 5.33 -15.95
CA LYS A 210 12.76 4.17 -16.11
C LYS A 210 13.00 3.17 -14.98
N ALA A 211 11.95 2.75 -14.31
CA ALA A 211 12.01 1.58 -13.44
C ALA A 211 11.98 0.30 -14.28
N VAL A 212 13.03 -0.52 -14.18
CA VAL A 212 13.20 -1.79 -14.90
C VAL A 212 13.53 -2.88 -13.87
N ILE A 213 12.53 -3.29 -13.10
CA ILE A 213 12.70 -4.35 -12.09
C ILE A 213 12.55 -5.71 -12.76
N THR A 214 13.66 -6.44 -12.90
CA THR A 214 13.65 -7.78 -13.51
C THR A 214 12.90 -8.77 -12.61
N GLY A 215 12.05 -9.60 -13.22
CA GLY A 215 11.28 -10.63 -12.50
C GLY A 215 10.00 -10.12 -11.85
N LEU A 216 9.69 -8.81 -11.91
CA LEU A 216 8.40 -8.29 -11.50
C LEU A 216 7.34 -8.68 -12.54
N VAL A 217 6.63 -9.78 -12.29
CA VAL A 217 5.57 -10.33 -13.12
C VAL A 217 4.32 -10.63 -12.29
N ALA A 218 3.15 -10.71 -12.92
CA ALA A 218 1.89 -10.93 -12.21
C ALA A 218 1.91 -12.17 -11.30
N SER A 219 2.55 -13.25 -11.74
CA SER A 219 2.61 -14.53 -11.00
C SER A 219 3.43 -14.47 -9.71
N VAL A 220 4.28 -13.47 -9.50
CA VAL A 220 5.02 -13.29 -8.24
C VAL A 220 4.38 -12.25 -7.32
N ILE A 221 3.34 -11.57 -7.78
CA ILE A 221 2.61 -10.55 -7.01
C ILE A 221 1.34 -11.18 -6.46
N LYS A 222 1.10 -10.97 -5.16
CA LYS A 222 -0.12 -11.40 -4.44
C LYS A 222 -1.38 -11.05 -5.25
N ALA A 223 -2.27 -12.04 -5.46
CA ALA A 223 -3.49 -11.81 -6.23
C ALA A 223 -4.33 -10.64 -5.68
N GLY A 224 -4.83 -9.80 -6.57
CA GLY A 224 -5.60 -8.60 -6.25
C GLY A 224 -4.78 -7.37 -5.83
N VAL A 225 -3.45 -7.49 -5.72
CA VAL A 225 -2.54 -6.36 -5.44
C VAL A 225 -1.87 -5.89 -6.73
N THR A 226 -1.76 -4.58 -6.93
CA THR A 226 -1.04 -3.99 -8.08
C THR A 226 0.30 -3.43 -7.63
N VAL A 227 1.38 -3.82 -8.29
CA VAL A 227 2.75 -3.31 -8.07
C VAL A 227 3.32 -2.86 -9.40
N GLY A 228 3.77 -1.59 -9.50
CA GLY A 228 4.35 -1.06 -10.74
C GLY A 228 3.40 -1.11 -11.95
N GLY A 229 2.08 -1.04 -11.72
CA GLY A 229 1.06 -1.18 -12.77
C GLY A 229 0.71 -2.62 -13.16
N ILE A 230 1.38 -3.63 -12.58
CA ILE A 230 1.11 -5.05 -12.84
C ILE A 230 0.16 -5.58 -11.76
N LEU A 231 -1.02 -6.04 -12.17
CA LEU A 231 -1.98 -6.70 -11.28
C LEU A 231 -1.50 -8.13 -10.97
N GLY A 232 -1.42 -8.46 -9.70
CA GLY A 232 -0.95 -9.76 -9.23
C GLY A 232 -1.93 -10.91 -9.44
N THR A 233 -1.38 -12.10 -9.63
CA THR A 233 -2.12 -13.37 -9.84
C THR A 233 -1.58 -14.51 -8.98
N PHE A 234 -0.61 -14.27 -8.09
CA PHE A 234 -0.10 -15.32 -7.20
C PHE A 234 -1.21 -15.84 -6.29
N THR A 235 -1.42 -17.17 -6.28
CA THR A 235 -2.51 -17.92 -5.61
C THR A 235 -3.92 -17.72 -6.18
N ASN A 236 -4.07 -17.11 -7.36
CA ASN A 236 -5.40 -16.85 -7.93
C ASN A 236 -6.16 -18.13 -8.34
N ASP A 237 -5.43 -19.19 -8.63
CA ASP A 237 -5.93 -20.53 -8.98
C ASP A 237 -6.17 -21.44 -7.77
N ALA A 238 -5.76 -21.03 -6.57
CA ALA A 238 -5.99 -21.80 -5.35
C ALA A 238 -7.50 -21.90 -5.03
N THR A 239 -7.94 -23.07 -4.59
CA THR A 239 -9.36 -23.40 -4.34
C THR A 239 -9.65 -23.84 -2.91
N ALA A 240 -8.65 -23.94 -2.05
CA ALA A 240 -8.81 -24.43 -0.68
C ALA A 240 -9.72 -23.52 0.16
N THR A 241 -10.58 -24.13 0.97
CA THR A 241 -11.43 -23.46 1.95
C THR A 241 -10.96 -23.78 3.37
N ALA A 242 -11.38 -22.98 4.36
CA ALA A 242 -11.05 -23.22 5.76
C ALA A 242 -11.44 -24.64 6.21
N ALA A 243 -12.58 -25.15 5.74
CA ALA A 243 -13.09 -26.49 6.04
C ALA A 243 -12.31 -27.64 5.36
N GLN A 244 -11.33 -27.32 4.51
CA GLN A 244 -10.43 -28.30 3.85
C GLN A 244 -9.02 -28.30 4.46
N ILE A 245 -8.75 -27.45 5.45
CA ILE A 245 -7.44 -27.26 6.05
C ILE A 245 -7.54 -27.58 7.54
N LEU A 246 -6.52 -28.27 8.07
CA LEU A 246 -6.42 -28.55 9.52
C LEU A 246 -6.47 -27.27 10.35
N LYS A 247 -7.11 -27.35 11.50
CA LYS A 247 -7.25 -26.23 12.44
C LYS A 247 -5.89 -25.58 12.69
N ASP A 248 -5.89 -24.25 12.66
CA ASP A 248 -4.72 -23.38 12.87
C ASP A 248 -3.62 -23.46 11.80
N LYS A 249 -3.76 -24.33 10.77
CA LYS A 249 -2.89 -24.29 9.59
C LYS A 249 -3.35 -23.19 8.63
N ILE A 250 -2.40 -22.60 7.91
CA ILE A 250 -2.62 -21.43 7.05
C ILE A 250 -2.36 -21.80 5.60
N ALA A 251 -3.24 -21.36 4.70
CA ALA A 251 -3.01 -21.31 3.27
C ALA A 251 -3.31 -19.90 2.73
N TYR A 252 -2.81 -19.59 1.54
CA TYR A 252 -3.16 -18.37 0.82
C TYR A 252 -3.98 -18.73 -0.42
N VAL A 253 -5.15 -18.11 -0.57
CA VAL A 253 -6.13 -18.43 -1.61
C VAL A 253 -6.66 -17.15 -2.21
N LYS A 254 -6.45 -16.94 -3.51
CA LYS A 254 -6.81 -15.71 -4.23
C LYS A 254 -6.30 -14.45 -3.52
N GLY A 255 -5.07 -14.52 -3.00
CA GLY A 255 -4.43 -13.44 -2.25
C GLY A 255 -4.90 -13.32 -0.79
N ASN A 256 -5.86 -14.10 -0.33
CA ASN A 256 -6.39 -13.99 1.03
C ASN A 256 -5.79 -15.07 1.94
N LYS A 257 -5.52 -14.72 3.19
CA LYS A 257 -5.10 -15.66 4.23
C LYS A 257 -6.31 -16.51 4.65
N VAL A 258 -6.22 -17.82 4.50
CA VAL A 258 -7.24 -18.79 4.92
C VAL A 258 -6.68 -19.60 6.08
N VAL A 259 -7.35 -19.58 7.22
CA VAL A 259 -7.00 -20.38 8.40
C VAL A 259 -7.93 -21.59 8.44
N GLY A 260 -7.35 -22.78 8.59
CA GLY A 260 -8.09 -24.03 8.60
C GLY A 260 -8.96 -24.21 9.83
N THR A 261 -10.00 -25.04 9.69
CA THR A 261 -10.98 -25.33 10.74
C THR A 261 -11.19 -26.82 11.00
N ILE A 262 -10.60 -27.73 10.22
CA ILE A 262 -10.74 -29.18 10.45
C ILE A 262 -10.12 -29.54 11.80
N LEU A 263 -10.96 -29.99 12.73
CA LEU A 263 -10.51 -30.46 14.03
C LEU A 263 -9.80 -31.81 13.90
N SER A 264 -8.68 -31.96 14.60
CA SER A 264 -7.97 -33.24 14.70
C SER A 264 -8.57 -34.07 15.84
N LYS A 265 -8.79 -35.35 15.57
CA LYS A 265 -9.23 -36.35 16.55
C LYS A 265 -8.16 -37.43 16.66
N GLY A 266 -7.54 -37.52 17.84
CA GLY A 266 -6.55 -38.55 18.14
C GLY A 266 -7.17 -39.95 18.23
N ALA A 267 -6.35 -40.95 18.53
CA ALA A 267 -6.81 -42.32 18.70
C ALA A 267 -7.87 -42.43 19.80
N GLN A 268 -8.90 -43.25 19.58
CA GLN A 268 -9.99 -43.46 20.54
C GLN A 268 -10.58 -44.87 20.40
N THR A 269 -10.99 -45.46 21.51
CA THR A 269 -11.73 -46.73 21.55
C THR A 269 -13.20 -46.49 21.90
N TYR A 270 -14.10 -47.17 21.18
CA TYR A 270 -15.55 -47.12 21.36
C TYR A 270 -16.03 -48.49 21.83
N THR A 271 -16.55 -48.57 23.06
CA THR A 271 -17.21 -49.77 23.58
C THR A 271 -18.70 -49.71 23.21
N PRO A 272 -19.23 -50.64 22.39
CA PRO A 272 -20.63 -50.61 21.98
C PRO A 272 -21.60 -50.59 23.17
N GLY A 273 -22.67 -49.79 23.07
CA GLY A 273 -23.72 -49.67 24.06
C GLY A 273 -25.11 -49.77 23.43
N THR A 274 -26.15 -49.43 24.19
CA THR A 274 -27.54 -49.47 23.70
C THR A 274 -27.93 -48.26 22.84
N THR A 275 -27.05 -47.26 22.74
CA THR A 275 -27.25 -46.04 21.94
C THR A 275 -26.16 -45.88 20.89
N ASN A 276 -26.49 -45.23 19.77
CA ASN A 276 -25.53 -44.94 18.70
C ASN A 276 -24.38 -44.05 19.22
N GLN A 277 -23.15 -44.45 18.90
CA GLN A 277 -21.96 -43.61 19.09
C GLN A 277 -21.56 -43.07 17.72
N VAL A 278 -21.49 -41.74 17.60
CA VAL A 278 -21.29 -41.06 16.31
C VAL A 278 -19.93 -40.37 16.30
N ILE A 279 -19.15 -40.61 15.25
CA ILE A 279 -17.99 -39.81 14.91
C ILE A 279 -18.48 -38.73 13.96
N ASN A 280 -18.47 -37.48 14.42
CA ASN A 280 -18.98 -36.36 13.62
C ASN A 280 -18.14 -36.18 12.35
N ALA A 281 -18.82 -35.87 11.24
CA ALA A 281 -18.15 -35.54 9.97
C ALA A 281 -17.29 -34.27 10.10
N GLY A 282 -16.34 -34.08 9.19
CA GLY A 282 -15.47 -32.89 9.17
C GLY A 282 -14.33 -32.91 10.20
N GLN A 283 -13.95 -34.10 10.66
CA GLN A 283 -12.80 -34.30 11.54
C GLN A 283 -11.67 -35.03 10.80
N TYR A 284 -10.42 -34.68 11.12
CA TYR A 284 -9.24 -35.41 10.67
C TYR A 284 -8.86 -36.45 11.74
N LEU A 285 -8.88 -37.73 11.36
CA LEU A 285 -8.49 -38.82 12.25
C LEU A 285 -6.96 -38.93 12.25
N SER A 286 -6.32 -38.35 13.26
CA SER A 286 -4.86 -38.43 13.43
C SER A 286 -4.42 -39.72 14.13
N GLY A 287 -5.37 -40.53 14.61
CA GLY A 287 -5.13 -41.84 15.18
C GLY A 287 -6.30 -42.80 14.97
N ALA A 288 -6.04 -44.10 15.14
CA ALA A 288 -7.02 -45.15 14.92
C ALA A 288 -8.28 -44.97 15.79
N GLN A 289 -9.45 -45.19 15.19
CA GLN A 289 -10.73 -45.24 15.88
C GLN A 289 -11.14 -46.72 15.99
N THR A 290 -11.02 -47.29 17.18
CA THR A 290 -11.24 -48.73 17.39
C THR A 290 -12.62 -48.97 17.96
N ILE A 291 -13.46 -49.73 17.26
CA ILE A 291 -14.73 -50.21 17.81
C ILE A 291 -14.46 -51.55 18.48
N GLN A 292 -14.67 -51.63 19.78
CA GLN A 292 -14.34 -52.81 20.58
C GLN A 292 -15.36 -53.93 20.32
N GLY A 293 -14.87 -55.10 19.89
CA GLY A 293 -15.67 -56.33 19.88
C GLY A 293 -15.71 -56.99 21.26
N SER A 294 -16.67 -57.88 21.46
CA SER A 294 -16.73 -58.74 22.65
C SER A 294 -16.69 -60.20 22.23
N ALA A 295 -15.78 -60.99 22.81
CA ALA A 295 -15.74 -62.44 22.60
C ALA A 295 -17.04 -63.14 23.07
N ASN A 296 -17.80 -62.49 23.97
CA ASN A 296 -19.09 -62.97 24.43
C ASN A 296 -20.24 -62.66 23.44
N PHE A 297 -19.99 -61.93 22.36
CA PHE A 297 -20.99 -61.68 21.30
C PHE A 297 -21.10 -62.89 20.36
N ILE A 298 -21.60 -63.99 20.93
CA ILE A 298 -21.83 -65.28 20.28
C ILE A 298 -23.30 -65.69 20.46
N GLU A 299 -23.81 -66.52 19.56
CA GLU A 299 -25.24 -66.89 19.49
C GLU A 299 -25.74 -67.55 20.79
N SER A 300 -24.90 -68.36 21.43
CA SER A 300 -25.23 -69.04 22.70
C SER A 300 -25.38 -68.11 23.90
N ASN A 301 -24.97 -66.85 23.78
CA ASN A 301 -25.14 -65.83 24.84
C ASN A 301 -26.31 -64.88 24.54
N ILE A 302 -26.95 -65.03 23.38
CA ILE A 302 -28.09 -64.21 22.95
C ILE A 302 -29.35 -65.07 23.12
N LYS A 303 -30.41 -64.50 23.69
CA LYS A 303 -31.70 -65.19 23.90
C LYS A 303 -32.21 -65.81 22.59
N ASP A 304 -32.65 -67.07 22.67
CA ASP A 304 -33.15 -67.84 21.54
C ASP A 304 -34.13 -67.03 20.67
N GLY A 305 -33.85 -66.97 19.37
CA GLY A 305 -34.67 -66.25 18.37
C GLY A 305 -34.46 -64.73 18.29
N VAL A 306 -33.68 -64.10 19.20
CA VAL A 306 -33.37 -62.67 19.13
C VAL A 306 -32.24 -62.42 18.13
N ASN A 307 -32.47 -61.56 17.13
CA ASN A 307 -31.43 -61.14 16.18
C ASN A 307 -30.75 -59.85 16.67
N MET A 308 -29.45 -59.95 16.95
CA MET A 308 -28.61 -58.79 17.23
C MET A 308 -27.58 -58.63 16.09
N TRP A 309 -27.81 -57.65 15.22
CA TRP A 309 -26.91 -57.30 14.10
C TRP A 309 -26.47 -58.50 13.23
N GLY A 310 -27.39 -59.43 12.94
CA GLY A 310 -27.15 -60.58 12.07
C GLY A 310 -26.83 -61.88 12.80
N LYS A 311 -26.65 -61.88 14.13
CA LYS A 311 -26.53 -63.09 14.95
C LYS A 311 -27.86 -63.39 15.64
N VAL A 312 -28.48 -64.52 15.30
CA VAL A 312 -29.71 -65.01 15.95
C VAL A 312 -29.34 -65.85 17.16
N GLY A 313 -29.89 -65.52 18.32
CA GLY A 313 -29.58 -66.20 19.56
C GLY A 313 -30.07 -67.65 19.61
N THR A 314 -29.36 -68.46 20.40
CA THR A 314 -29.66 -69.89 20.67
C THR A 314 -29.76 -70.20 22.17
N LEU A 315 -29.63 -69.21 23.05
CA LEU A 315 -29.72 -69.40 24.50
C LEU A 315 -31.16 -69.74 24.91
N LYS A 316 -31.40 -71.02 25.19
CA LYS A 316 -32.68 -71.53 25.69
C LYS A 316 -32.92 -71.07 27.13
N GLN A 317 -34.13 -70.62 27.44
CA GLN A 317 -34.49 -70.15 28.77
C GLN A 317 -34.78 -71.35 29.68
N VAL A 318 -34.09 -71.47 30.82
CA VAL A 318 -34.45 -72.46 31.85
C VAL A 318 -35.78 -72.03 32.45
N LYS A 319 -36.84 -72.83 32.25
CA LYS A 319 -38.16 -72.55 32.81
C LYS A 319 -38.21 -73.13 34.22
N THR A 320 -38.21 -72.26 35.22
CA THR A 320 -38.39 -72.65 36.62
C THR A 320 -39.88 -72.83 36.89
N TYR A 321 -40.30 -74.05 37.25
CA TYR A 321 -41.67 -74.33 37.70
C TYR A 321 -41.74 -74.21 39.22
N SER A 322 -42.74 -73.50 39.72
CA SER A 322 -43.04 -73.39 41.16
C SER A 322 -43.97 -74.54 41.59
N PRO A 323 -44.00 -74.93 42.88
CA PRO A 323 -44.90 -75.98 43.37
C PRO A 323 -46.39 -75.76 43.04
N SER A 324 -46.82 -74.52 42.84
CA SER A 324 -48.18 -74.13 42.42
C SER A 324 -48.49 -74.41 40.95
N ASP A 325 -47.46 -74.64 40.12
CA ASP A 325 -47.61 -75.00 38.71
C ASP A 325 -47.92 -76.49 38.53
N ILE A 326 -47.98 -77.25 39.64
CA ILE A 326 -48.29 -78.68 39.71
C ILE A 326 -49.62 -78.84 40.45
N THR A 327 -50.68 -79.22 39.74
CA THR A 327 -51.99 -79.51 40.33
C THR A 327 -51.99 -80.93 40.90
N VAL A 328 -52.07 -81.06 42.23
CA VAL A 328 -52.23 -82.34 42.93
C VAL A 328 -53.71 -82.51 43.27
N GLU A 329 -54.40 -83.47 42.64
CA GLU A 329 -55.76 -83.84 43.05
C GLU A 329 -55.71 -84.71 44.33
N THR A 330 -56.60 -84.42 45.28
CA THR A 330 -56.58 -84.93 46.67
C THR A 330 -56.99 -86.42 46.81
N PRO A 331 -56.54 -87.11 47.88
CA PRO A 331 -56.30 -88.56 47.88
C PRO A 331 -57.48 -89.41 48.38
N HIS A 332 -57.72 -90.57 47.75
CA HIS A 332 -58.43 -91.70 48.34
C HIS A 332 -57.65 -93.00 48.11
N TYR A 333 -56.96 -93.46 49.16
CA TYR A 333 -56.47 -94.83 49.45
C TYR A 333 -56.01 -95.73 48.26
N SER A 334 -55.20 -95.18 47.36
CA SER A 334 -54.19 -95.87 46.55
C SER A 334 -53.34 -94.78 45.91
N ASP A 335 -52.05 -94.74 46.24
CA ASP A 335 -51.15 -93.66 45.84
C ASP A 335 -50.89 -93.70 44.31
N GLU A 336 -51.60 -92.86 43.55
CA GLU A 336 -51.34 -92.61 42.13
C GLU A 336 -50.83 -91.18 41.93
N ILE A 337 -49.61 -91.02 41.41
CA ILE A 337 -49.07 -89.73 40.95
C ILE A 337 -48.99 -89.78 39.42
N GLY A 338 -49.92 -89.12 38.75
CA GLY A 338 -49.89 -88.94 37.30
C GLY A 338 -49.26 -87.60 36.92
N ALA A 339 -48.10 -87.62 36.26
CA ALA A 339 -47.51 -86.43 35.67
C ALA A 339 -47.69 -86.49 34.13
N THR A 340 -48.60 -85.67 33.59
CA THR A 340 -49.09 -85.76 32.21
C THR A 340 -48.42 -84.80 31.21
N SER A 341 -47.31 -84.13 31.56
CA SER A 341 -46.78 -83.04 30.74
C SER A 341 -45.24 -82.96 30.62
N PHE A 342 -44.56 -84.10 30.42
CA PHE A 342 -43.16 -84.10 29.99
C PHE A 342 -43.06 -84.30 28.47
N ILE A 343 -42.85 -83.21 27.72
CA ILE A 343 -42.86 -83.24 26.24
C ILE A 343 -41.44 -83.15 25.63
N GLU A 344 -40.36 -82.98 26.40
CA GLU A 344 -39.00 -82.90 25.81
C GLU A 344 -37.92 -83.71 26.57
N THR A 345 -37.01 -84.30 25.79
CA THR A 345 -35.88 -85.13 26.20
C THR A 345 -34.64 -84.30 26.57
N PRO A 346 -33.83 -84.67 27.58
CA PRO A 346 -34.15 -85.41 28.79
C PRO A 346 -34.71 -84.46 29.87
N ALA A 347 -35.95 -84.67 30.30
CA ALA A 347 -36.47 -84.02 31.49
C ALA A 347 -35.94 -84.75 32.74
N THR A 348 -35.13 -84.08 33.57
CA THR A 348 -34.80 -84.57 34.91
C THR A 348 -35.86 -84.09 35.88
N VAL A 349 -36.58 -85.02 36.52
CA VAL A 349 -37.66 -84.70 37.46
C VAL A 349 -37.19 -85.02 38.88
N LEU A 350 -37.11 -83.99 39.74
CA LEU A 350 -36.89 -84.17 41.17
C LEU A 350 -38.21 -84.58 41.84
N LEU A 351 -38.26 -85.76 42.47
CA LEU A 351 -39.33 -86.12 43.41
C LEU A 351 -38.76 -86.18 44.84
N SER A 352 -39.27 -85.32 45.72
CA SER A 352 -39.00 -85.44 47.15
C SER A 352 -40.11 -86.26 47.79
N LEU A 353 -39.79 -87.48 48.24
CA LEU A 353 -40.74 -88.37 48.91
C LEU A 353 -40.43 -88.37 50.42
N MET A 354 -41.40 -87.99 51.24
CA MET A 354 -41.28 -88.04 52.69
C MET A 354 -41.92 -89.33 53.22
N LYS A 355 -41.12 -90.23 53.79
CA LYS A 355 -41.64 -91.24 54.73
C LYS A 355 -41.73 -90.55 56.09
N LYS A 356 -42.76 -90.83 56.89
CA LYS A 356 -42.97 -90.24 58.22
C LYS A 356 -41.65 -90.26 59.01
N ASP A 357 -41.05 -89.07 59.14
CA ASP A 357 -39.78 -88.75 59.81
C ASP A 357 -38.43 -89.12 59.14
N THR A 358 -38.38 -89.38 57.82
CA THR A 358 -37.10 -89.44 57.06
C THR A 358 -37.28 -88.98 55.61
N ARG A 359 -36.51 -87.98 55.17
CA ARG A 359 -36.52 -87.50 53.78
C ARG A 359 -35.63 -88.38 52.90
N TYR A 360 -36.22 -89.01 51.90
CA TYR A 360 -35.49 -89.65 50.82
C TYR A 360 -35.64 -88.78 49.57
N ILE A 361 -34.51 -88.41 48.97
CA ILE A 361 -34.52 -87.74 47.67
C ILE A 361 -34.32 -88.82 46.64
N ASN A 362 -35.38 -89.07 45.86
CA ASN A 362 -35.34 -90.00 44.73
C ASN A 362 -35.40 -89.18 43.45
N TYR A 363 -34.53 -89.49 42.50
CA TYR A 363 -34.56 -88.88 41.19
C TYR A 363 -35.05 -89.91 40.20
N LEU A 364 -36.05 -89.56 39.40
CA LEU A 364 -36.34 -90.30 38.17
C LEU A 364 -35.59 -89.62 37.04
N THR A 365 -34.71 -90.38 36.41
CA THR A 365 -34.06 -89.96 35.16
C THR A 365 -34.62 -90.81 34.03
N PHE A 366 -35.17 -90.15 33.02
CA PHE A 366 -35.54 -90.78 31.76
C PHE A 366 -34.39 -90.55 30.79
N ASP A 367 -33.57 -91.59 30.59
CA ASP A 367 -32.70 -91.58 29.42
C ASP A 367 -33.61 -91.71 28.19
N GLY A 368 -33.29 -91.05 27.09
CA GLY A 368 -34.15 -91.03 25.89
C GLY A 368 -34.36 -92.40 25.23
N ASN A 369 -33.96 -93.51 25.86
CA ASN A 369 -34.06 -94.89 25.39
C ASN A 369 -35.04 -95.75 26.22
N GLY A 370 -35.87 -95.12 27.06
CA GLY A 370 -36.96 -95.81 27.77
C GLY A 370 -36.52 -96.60 29.01
N SER A 371 -35.30 -96.37 29.52
CA SER A 371 -34.86 -96.95 30.79
C SER A 371 -35.20 -96.00 31.94
N ILE A 372 -35.84 -96.55 32.98
CA ILE A 372 -36.15 -95.80 34.21
C ILE A 372 -35.13 -96.18 35.27
N PHE A 373 -34.35 -95.20 35.70
CA PHE A 373 -33.43 -95.37 36.83
C PHE A 373 -34.04 -94.78 38.09
N LEU A 374 -34.22 -95.61 39.11
CA LEU A 374 -34.45 -95.18 40.49
C LEU A 374 -33.09 -95.17 41.18
N LYS A 375 -32.60 -93.97 41.49
CA LYS A 375 -31.41 -93.79 42.34
C LYS A 375 -31.85 -93.32 43.71
N GLU A 376 -31.65 -94.19 44.71
CA GLU A 376 -31.85 -93.85 46.10
C GLU A 376 -30.58 -93.16 46.63
N LEU A 377 -30.71 -91.91 47.08
CA LEU A 377 -29.72 -91.31 47.98
C LEU A 377 -30.16 -91.58 49.42
N SER A 378 -29.54 -92.58 50.05
CA SER A 378 -29.55 -92.66 51.51
C SER A 378 -28.86 -91.43 52.10
N SER A 379 -29.31 -90.99 53.29
CA SER A 379 -28.74 -89.90 54.08
C SER A 379 -27.22 -90.02 54.34
N ASN A 380 -26.63 -91.19 54.04
CA ASN A 380 -25.24 -91.51 54.32
C ASN A 380 -24.36 -91.51 53.05
N GLY A 381 -24.85 -90.99 51.92
CA GLY A 381 -24.06 -90.74 50.70
C GLY A 381 -23.63 -91.99 49.91
N LYS A 382 -24.14 -93.18 50.27
CA LYS A 382 -23.86 -94.42 49.54
C LYS A 382 -24.97 -94.64 48.51
N VAL A 383 -24.60 -94.56 47.22
CA VAL A 383 -25.51 -94.81 46.10
C VAL A 383 -25.70 -96.31 45.96
N ILE A 384 -26.94 -96.77 46.06
CA ILE A 384 -27.31 -98.15 45.68
C ILE A 384 -27.92 -98.06 44.30
N GLU A 385 -27.28 -98.70 43.33
CA GLU A 385 -27.76 -98.78 41.96
C GLU A 385 -28.57 -100.08 41.81
N VAL A 386 -29.89 -99.95 41.66
CA VAL A 386 -30.76 -101.10 41.43
C VAL A 386 -30.98 -101.22 39.94
N ILE A 387 -30.34 -102.22 39.32
CA ILE A 387 -30.55 -102.58 37.92
C ILE A 387 -31.73 -103.54 37.86
N LEU A 388 -32.78 -103.16 37.12
CA LEU A 388 -33.93 -104.04 36.92
C LEU A 388 -33.54 -105.19 35.98
N PRO A 389 -33.88 -106.46 36.32
CA PRO A 389 -33.45 -107.63 35.56
C PRO A 389 -34.16 -107.82 34.21
N TYR A 390 -35.17 -107.01 33.90
CA TYR A 390 -35.88 -107.00 32.62
C TYR A 390 -36.04 -105.58 32.10
N VAL A 391 -35.84 -105.41 30.78
CA VAL A 391 -36.18 -104.18 30.07
C VAL A 391 -37.70 -104.07 30.00
N PHE A 392 -38.26 -103.04 30.64
CA PHE A 392 -39.69 -102.75 30.62
C PHE A 392 -39.95 -101.64 29.59
N THR A 393 -40.26 -102.03 28.36
CA THR A 393 -40.48 -101.08 27.26
C THR A 393 -41.86 -100.46 27.37
N VAL A 394 -41.93 -99.13 27.52
CA VAL A 394 -43.19 -98.39 27.58
C VAL A 394 -43.28 -97.47 26.36
N SER A 395 -44.42 -97.47 25.65
CA SER A 395 -44.59 -96.59 24.49
C SER A 395 -44.72 -95.14 24.94
N SER A 396 -44.37 -94.20 24.06
CA SER A 396 -44.42 -92.74 24.29
C SER A 396 -45.81 -92.17 24.64
N THR A 397 -46.85 -93.00 24.65
CA THR A 397 -48.24 -92.64 24.96
C THR A 397 -48.80 -93.35 26.19
N SER A 398 -47.98 -94.15 26.89
CA SER A 398 -48.43 -94.95 28.03
C SER A 398 -48.17 -94.24 29.37
N THR A 399 -49.16 -94.24 30.26
CA THR A 399 -48.99 -93.78 31.64
C THR A 399 -48.35 -94.90 32.46
N ILE A 400 -47.32 -94.56 33.22
CA ILE A 400 -46.64 -95.49 34.12
C ILE A 400 -47.15 -95.27 35.53
N PHE A 401 -47.65 -96.34 36.15
CA PHE A 401 -48.10 -96.32 37.53
C PHE A 401 -47.04 -96.97 38.42
N LEU A 402 -46.61 -96.24 39.44
CA LEU A 402 -45.71 -96.75 40.48
C LEU A 402 -46.52 -96.98 41.74
N ILE A 403 -46.80 -98.24 42.06
CA ILE A 403 -47.59 -98.62 43.22
C ILE A 403 -46.63 -99.09 44.30
N PHE A 404 -46.55 -98.34 45.39
CA PHE A 404 -45.71 -98.68 46.54
C PHE A 404 -46.51 -99.43 47.60
N ASN A 405 -45.97 -100.54 48.09
CA ASN A 405 -46.49 -101.18 49.30
C ASN A 405 -45.85 -100.50 50.52
N PRO A 406 -46.61 -99.72 51.33
CA PRO A 406 -46.03 -99.01 52.47
C PRO A 406 -45.49 -99.92 53.58
N TYR A 407 -45.81 -101.22 53.55
CA TYR A 407 -45.43 -102.20 54.58
C TYR A 407 -44.54 -103.35 54.06
N GLY A 408 -44.04 -103.29 52.82
CA GLY A 408 -43.20 -104.33 52.24
C GLY A 408 -42.01 -103.79 51.45
N ASN A 409 -40.96 -104.60 51.28
CA ASN A 409 -39.78 -104.28 50.45
C ASN A 409 -40.04 -104.55 48.96
N THR A 410 -41.26 -104.29 48.50
CA THR A 410 -41.67 -104.56 47.12
C THR A 410 -42.40 -103.35 46.58
N PHE A 411 -42.09 -102.98 45.34
CA PHE A 411 -42.92 -102.05 44.59
C PHE A 411 -43.34 -102.69 43.28
N THR A 412 -44.48 -102.24 42.78
CA THR A 412 -45.09 -102.77 41.57
C THR A 412 -45.11 -101.68 40.51
N ILE A 413 -44.53 -101.97 39.35
CA ILE A 413 -44.69 -101.14 38.16
C ILE A 413 -45.85 -101.72 37.37
N ARG A 414 -46.83 -100.87 37.07
CA ARG A 414 -47.96 -101.22 36.22
C ARG A 414 -47.98 -100.28 35.01
N ASP A 415 -48.11 -100.86 33.82
CA ASP A 415 -48.41 -100.06 32.62
C ASP A 415 -49.92 -99.82 32.47
N SER A 416 -50.29 -98.88 31.60
CA SER A 416 -51.69 -98.59 31.28
C SER A 416 -52.47 -99.77 30.67
N ASN A 417 -51.79 -100.85 30.26
CA ASN A 417 -52.41 -102.07 29.71
C ASN A 417 -52.65 -103.13 30.79
N GLY A 418 -52.32 -102.85 32.05
CA GLY A 418 -52.50 -103.76 33.18
C GLY A 418 -51.40 -104.81 33.33
N ASN A 419 -50.29 -104.71 32.59
CA ASN A 419 -49.12 -105.57 32.82
C ASN A 419 -48.44 -105.16 34.13
N ILE A 420 -48.09 -106.17 34.94
CA ILE A 420 -47.59 -105.98 36.30
C ILE A 420 -46.16 -106.53 36.38
N LEU A 421 -45.20 -105.67 36.74
CA LEU A 421 -43.86 -106.06 37.14
C LEU A 421 -43.71 -105.86 38.64
N ASN A 422 -43.56 -106.97 39.37
CA ASN A 422 -43.26 -106.94 40.80
C ASN A 422 -41.75 -106.90 40.99
N VAL A 423 -41.26 -105.85 41.63
CA VAL A 423 -39.84 -105.67 41.93
C VAL A 423 -39.65 -105.82 43.43
N GLN A 424 -38.83 -106.80 43.82
CA GLN A 424 -38.44 -107.01 45.21
C GLN A 424 -37.10 -106.32 45.46
N LEU A 425 -37.09 -105.41 46.43
CA LEU A 425 -35.89 -104.75 46.90
C LEU A 425 -35.16 -105.69 47.85
N PHE A 426 -34.04 -106.23 47.39
CA PHE A 426 -33.08 -106.91 48.26
C PHE A 426 -32.23 -105.84 48.94
N ILE A 427 -32.51 -105.60 50.22
CA ILE A 427 -31.66 -104.80 51.08
C ILE A 427 -30.61 -105.76 51.65
N ASN A 428 -29.34 -105.57 51.28
CA ASN A 428 -28.21 -106.24 51.94
C ASN A 428 -27.66 -105.36 53.06
#